data_AF-A0A6J5FAM7-F1
#
_entry.id   AF-A0A6J5FAM7-F1
#
_cell.length_a   1.000
_cell.length_b   1.000
_cell.length_c   1.000
_cell.angle_alpha   90.00
_cell.angle_beta   90.00
_cell.angle_gamma   90.00
#
_symmetry.space_group_name_H-M   'P 1'
#
loop_
_entity.id
_entity.type
_entity.pdbx_description
1 polymer ?
#
loop_
_entity_poly.entity_id
_entity_poly.type
_entity_poly.pdbx_seq_one_letter_code
_entity_poly.pdbx_strand_id
1 'polypeptide(L)'
;MKRLTTNVRRIGRELNTPVSVIERAMSALNLQGSSDYNTPSGATLTLLTELAREDRLADLNAVVAMFKVVHPGNARFVADSVPAKVMSNIIAHRLDSRGSERIVKWTASNTDWTEGLLAAIDSFTLDAWAASAIREMLAIKLN
;
A
#
# COMPACT_ATOMS: atom_id res chain seq x y z
N MET A 1 -2.97 23.56 -9.63
CA MET A 1 -4.15 22.89 -9.02
C MET A 1 -5.06 22.18 -10.03
N LYS A 2 -5.74 22.85 -10.97
CA LYS A 2 -6.74 22.20 -11.86
C LYS A 2 -6.25 20.94 -12.60
N ARG A 3 -5.03 20.95 -13.17
CA ARG A 3 -4.45 19.78 -13.87
C ARG A 3 -4.15 18.59 -12.94
N LEU A 4 -3.73 18.83 -11.70
CA LEU A 4 -3.46 17.79 -10.70
C LEU A 4 -4.75 17.06 -10.32
N THR A 5 -5.82 17.81 -10.04
CA THR A 5 -7.16 17.28 -9.76
C THR A 5 -7.69 16.42 -10.92
N THR A 6 -7.49 16.86 -12.16
CA THR A 6 -7.89 16.09 -13.35
C THR A 6 -7.13 14.76 -13.44
N ASN A 7 -5.81 14.76 -13.21
CA ASN A 7 -5.00 13.56 -13.29
C ASN A 7 -5.35 12.54 -12.22
N VAL A 8 -5.53 12.98 -10.97
CA VAL A 8 -5.91 12.10 -9.84
C VAL A 8 -7.27 11.44 -10.11
N ARG A 9 -8.27 12.22 -10.52
CA ARG A 9 -9.60 11.68 -10.86
C ARG A 9 -9.58 10.75 -12.07
N ARG A 10 -8.72 11.02 -13.06
CA ARG A 10 -8.55 10.14 -14.23
C ARG A 10 -8.01 8.78 -13.80
N ILE A 11 -6.91 8.75 -13.04
CA ILE A 11 -6.30 7.52 -12.53
C ILE A 11 -7.32 6.72 -11.70
N GLY A 12 -8.04 7.39 -10.80
CA GLY A 12 -9.05 6.73 -9.98
C GLY A 12 -10.16 6.09 -10.80
N ARG A 13 -10.64 6.73 -11.89
CA ARG A 13 -11.62 6.13 -12.79
C ARG A 13 -11.07 4.93 -13.56
N GLU A 14 -9.84 5.04 -14.09
CA GLU A 14 -9.18 3.95 -14.83
C GLU A 14 -8.98 2.71 -13.97
N LEU A 15 -8.74 2.90 -12.67
CA LEU A 15 -8.56 1.83 -11.68
C LEU A 15 -9.84 1.44 -10.93
N ASN A 16 -11.00 1.95 -11.36
CA ASN A 16 -12.30 1.71 -10.72
C ASN A 16 -12.34 2.04 -9.20
N THR A 17 -11.50 2.99 -8.76
CA THR A 17 -11.41 3.46 -7.38
C THR A 17 -12.67 4.23 -6.99
N PRO A 18 -13.32 3.93 -5.86
CA PRO A 18 -14.49 4.68 -5.40
C PRO A 18 -14.22 6.16 -5.22
N VAL A 19 -15.19 7.01 -5.59
CA VAL A 19 -15.05 8.48 -5.51
C VAL A 19 -14.65 8.94 -4.11
N SER A 20 -15.18 8.31 -3.05
CA SER A 20 -14.80 8.64 -1.67
C SER A 20 -13.31 8.43 -1.37
N VAL A 21 -12.67 7.42 -1.96
CA VAL A 21 -11.22 7.22 -1.85
C VAL A 21 -10.46 8.25 -2.66
N ILE A 22 -10.93 8.58 -3.87
CA ILE A 22 -10.31 9.63 -4.69
C ILE A 22 -10.30 10.97 -3.94
N GLU A 23 -11.39 11.33 -3.26
CA GLU A 23 -11.48 12.56 -2.48
C GLU A 23 -10.58 12.53 -1.21
N ARG A 24 -10.50 11.38 -0.51
CA ARG A 24 -9.52 11.16 0.58
C ARG A 24 -8.07 11.30 0.07
N ALA A 25 -7.77 10.71 -1.08
CA ALA A 25 -6.46 10.78 -1.72
C ALA A 25 -6.10 12.21 -2.08
N MET A 26 -7.00 12.97 -2.73
CA MET A 26 -6.75 14.38 -3.04
C MET A 26 -6.48 15.22 -1.79
N SER A 27 -7.23 14.98 -0.71
CA SER A 27 -7.00 15.66 0.58
C SER A 27 -5.61 15.35 1.12
N ALA A 28 -5.22 14.07 1.16
CA ALA A 28 -3.91 13.65 1.64
C ALA A 28 -2.75 14.16 0.75
N LEU A 29 -2.94 14.16 -0.57
CA LEU A 29 -1.96 14.65 -1.54
C LEU A 29 -1.72 16.16 -1.42
N ASN A 30 -2.74 16.94 -1.09
CA ASN A 30 -2.61 18.39 -0.87
C ASN A 30 -1.85 18.72 0.42
N LEU A 31 -1.72 17.78 1.35
CA LEU A 31 -0.98 17.95 2.62
C LEU A 31 0.50 17.51 2.51
N GLN A 32 1.02 17.30 1.30
CA GLN A 32 2.44 17.02 1.10
C GLN A 32 3.31 18.16 1.64
N GLY A 33 4.23 17.83 2.54
CA GLY A 33 5.11 18.78 3.21
C GLY A 33 4.47 19.52 4.39
N SER A 34 3.24 19.14 4.80
CA SER A 34 2.60 19.75 5.98
C SER A 34 3.42 19.49 7.25
N SER A 35 3.53 20.52 8.09
CA SER A 35 4.15 20.46 9.42
C SER A 35 3.35 19.64 10.44
N ASP A 36 2.11 19.27 10.11
CA ASP A 36 1.26 18.42 10.96
C ASP A 36 1.79 16.97 11.05
N TYR A 37 2.75 16.62 10.19
CA TYR A 37 3.34 15.29 10.11
C TYR A 37 4.86 15.34 10.27
N ASN A 38 5.42 14.27 10.82
CA ASN A 38 6.86 14.11 11.00
C ASN A 38 7.63 13.73 9.71
N THR A 39 6.93 13.50 8.61
CA THR A 39 7.52 13.22 7.29
C THR A 39 6.74 13.98 6.21
N PRO A 40 7.39 14.38 5.09
CA PRO A 40 6.71 15.12 4.03
C PRO A 40 5.47 14.45 3.46
N SER A 41 5.41 13.10 3.44
CA SER A 41 4.26 12.34 2.93
C SER A 41 3.35 11.77 4.01
N GLY A 42 3.42 12.30 5.24
CA GLY A 42 2.70 11.74 6.39
C GLY A 42 1.21 11.54 6.15
N ALA A 43 0.50 12.53 5.60
CA ALA A 43 -0.92 12.39 5.28
C ALA A 43 -1.22 11.23 4.32
N THR A 44 -0.40 11.06 3.27
CA THR A 44 -0.54 9.93 2.35
C THR A 44 -0.22 8.62 3.05
N LEU A 45 0.87 8.55 3.82
CA LEU A 45 1.24 7.35 4.56
C LEU A 45 0.16 6.92 5.58
N THR A 46 -0.52 7.88 6.20
CA THR A 46 -1.68 7.64 7.07
C THR A 46 -2.83 7.02 6.27
N LEU A 47 -3.19 7.63 5.14
CA LEU A 47 -4.24 7.09 4.27
C LEU A 47 -3.91 5.66 3.78
N LEU A 48 -2.67 5.37 3.38
CA LEU A 48 -2.29 4.01 2.97
C LEU A 48 -2.43 3.01 4.14
N THR A 49 -2.12 3.42 5.37
CA THR A 49 -2.35 2.59 6.56
C THR A 49 -3.85 2.33 6.77
N GLU A 50 -4.69 3.36 6.65
CA GLU A 50 -6.15 3.23 6.79
C GLU A 50 -6.73 2.28 5.75
N LEU A 51 -6.37 2.46 4.47
CA LEU A 51 -6.82 1.57 3.39
C LEU A 51 -6.35 0.12 3.60
N ALA A 52 -5.14 -0.08 4.11
CA ALA A 52 -4.67 -1.42 4.49
C ALA A 52 -5.50 -2.01 5.64
N ARG A 53 -5.86 -1.23 6.67
CA ARG A 53 -6.72 -1.71 7.77
C ARG A 53 -8.16 -1.98 7.34
N GLU A 54 -8.65 -1.23 6.34
CA GLU A 54 -9.96 -1.43 5.72
C GLU A 54 -9.97 -2.61 4.73
N ASP A 55 -8.83 -3.31 4.54
CA ASP A 55 -8.67 -4.41 3.60
C ASP A 55 -8.82 -4.02 2.11
N ARG A 56 -8.42 -2.79 1.80
CA ARG A 56 -8.61 -2.15 0.49
C ARG A 56 -7.29 -2.02 -0.29
N LEU A 57 -6.64 -3.16 -0.55
CA LEU A 57 -5.33 -3.18 -1.23
C LEU A 57 -5.35 -2.60 -2.65
N ALA A 58 -6.42 -2.83 -3.43
CA ALA A 58 -6.56 -2.24 -4.77
C ALA A 58 -6.63 -0.71 -4.71
N ASP A 59 -7.36 -0.16 -3.73
CA ASP A 59 -7.46 1.28 -3.52
C ASP A 59 -6.15 1.88 -3.00
N LEU A 60 -5.43 1.17 -2.12
CA LEU A 60 -4.08 1.54 -1.69
C LEU A 60 -3.17 1.69 -2.92
N ASN A 61 -3.21 0.71 -3.82
CA ASN A 61 -2.43 0.70 -5.05
C ASN A 61 -2.76 1.92 -5.94
N ALA A 62 -4.04 2.25 -6.07
CA ALA A 62 -4.49 3.42 -6.81
C ALA A 62 -3.98 4.73 -6.18
N VAL A 63 -4.00 4.85 -4.85
CA VAL A 63 -3.47 6.04 -4.16
C VAL A 63 -1.96 6.19 -4.38
N VAL A 64 -1.19 5.10 -4.39
CA VAL A 64 0.24 5.15 -4.71
C VAL A 64 0.46 5.64 -6.15
N ALA A 65 -0.34 5.17 -7.12
CA ALA A 65 -0.26 5.64 -8.50
C ALA A 65 -0.63 7.13 -8.64
N MET A 66 -1.67 7.59 -7.94
CA MET A 66 -2.03 9.01 -7.88
C MET A 66 -0.89 9.84 -7.27
N PHE A 67 -0.28 9.37 -6.18
CA PHE A 67 0.85 10.03 -5.53
C PHE A 67 2.05 10.17 -6.47
N LYS A 68 2.42 9.10 -7.18
CA LYS A 68 3.55 9.08 -8.13
C LYS A 68 3.43 10.15 -9.22
N VAL A 69 2.21 10.44 -9.67
CA VAL A 69 1.94 11.48 -10.68
C VAL A 69 1.95 12.88 -10.11
N VAL A 70 1.46 13.06 -8.88
CA VAL A 70 1.33 14.36 -8.22
C VAL A 70 2.65 14.83 -7.62
N HIS A 71 3.39 13.92 -6.98
CA HIS A 71 4.61 14.18 -6.22
C HIS A 71 5.75 13.21 -6.60
N PRO A 72 6.21 13.21 -7.86
CA PRO A 72 7.19 12.23 -8.35
C PRO A 72 8.50 12.22 -7.55
N GLY A 73 8.92 13.37 -7.03
CA GLY A 73 10.16 13.50 -6.23
C GLY A 73 10.17 12.72 -4.92
N ASN A 74 9.01 12.38 -4.34
CA ASN A 74 8.92 11.58 -3.12
C ASN A 74 8.22 10.23 -3.32
N ALA A 75 7.95 9.85 -4.57
CA ALA A 75 7.17 8.65 -4.90
C ALA A 75 7.85 7.36 -4.44
N ARG A 76 9.19 7.30 -4.55
CA ARG A 76 9.97 6.13 -4.11
C ARG A 76 9.82 5.90 -2.60
N PHE A 77 9.94 6.96 -1.80
CA PHE A 77 9.76 6.89 -0.35
C PHE A 77 8.37 6.37 0.06
N VAL A 78 7.32 6.82 -0.63
CA VAL A 78 5.96 6.32 -0.39
C VAL A 78 5.83 4.85 -0.77
N ALA A 79 6.34 4.44 -1.94
CA ALA A 79 6.31 3.04 -2.39
C ALA A 79 7.08 2.11 -1.43
N ASP A 80 8.29 2.51 -1.00
CA ASP A 80 9.13 1.74 -0.07
C ASP A 80 8.49 1.61 1.33
N SER A 81 7.50 2.44 1.66
CA SER A 81 6.73 2.33 2.91
C SER A 81 5.59 1.31 2.83
N VAL A 82 5.17 0.88 1.64
CA VAL A 82 4.02 -0.02 1.45
C VAL A 82 4.29 -1.42 1.99
N PRO A 83 5.45 -2.07 1.77
CA PRO A 83 5.68 -3.42 2.28
C PRO A 83 5.42 -3.58 3.78
N ALA A 84 5.94 -2.67 4.60
CA ALA A 84 5.71 -2.68 6.05
C ALA A 84 4.22 -2.49 6.40
N LYS A 85 3.49 -1.65 5.67
CA LYS A 85 2.06 -1.41 5.91
C LYS A 85 1.23 -2.65 5.57
N VAL A 86 1.52 -3.31 4.45
CA VAL A 86 0.82 -4.54 4.02
C VAL A 86 1.12 -5.68 4.98
N MET A 87 2.38 -5.89 5.35
CA MET A 87 2.76 -6.92 6.32
C MET A 87 2.04 -6.72 7.66
N SER A 88 2.06 -5.51 8.21
CA SER A 88 1.53 -5.25 9.55
C SER A 88 0.01 -5.12 9.62
N ASN A 89 -0.65 -4.56 8.58
CA ASN A 89 -2.08 -4.24 8.66
C ASN A 89 -2.99 -5.20 7.87
N ILE A 90 -2.42 -6.01 6.96
CA ILE A 90 -3.19 -7.00 6.19
C ILE A 90 -2.74 -8.41 6.57
N ILE A 91 -1.47 -8.71 6.32
CA ILE A 91 -0.97 -10.08 6.40
C ILE A 91 -1.04 -10.57 7.85
N ALA A 92 -0.45 -9.84 8.79
CA ALA A 92 -0.46 -10.21 10.20
C ALA A 92 -1.88 -10.42 10.76
N HIS A 93 -2.86 -9.63 10.32
CA HIS A 93 -4.26 -9.74 10.76
C HIS A 93 -5.03 -10.94 10.18
N ARG A 94 -4.51 -11.56 9.10
CA ARG A 94 -5.13 -12.70 8.42
C ARG A 94 -4.44 -14.04 8.72
N LEU A 95 -3.39 -14.02 9.54
CA LEU A 95 -2.72 -15.23 10.00
C LEU A 95 -3.33 -15.74 11.33
N ASP A 96 -2.97 -16.97 11.69
CA ASP A 96 -3.35 -17.56 12.97
C ASP A 96 -2.57 -16.96 14.15
N SER A 97 -2.79 -17.47 15.36
CA SER A 97 -2.11 -17.01 16.57
C SER A 97 -0.58 -17.15 16.53
N ARG A 98 -0.04 -17.95 15.60
CA ARG A 98 1.39 -18.10 15.36
C ARG A 98 1.88 -17.29 14.15
N GLY A 99 1.09 -16.30 13.71
CA GLY A 99 1.38 -15.49 12.53
C GLY A 99 2.77 -14.86 12.51
N SER A 100 3.26 -14.37 13.64
CA SER A 100 4.62 -13.81 13.74
C SER A 100 5.71 -14.83 13.40
N GLU A 101 5.59 -16.08 13.88
CA GLU A 101 6.54 -17.15 13.56
C GLU A 101 6.50 -17.53 12.07
N ARG A 102 5.30 -17.55 11.49
CA ARG A 102 5.10 -17.82 10.06
C ARG A 102 5.71 -16.73 9.19
N ILE A 103 5.50 -15.47 9.55
CA ILE A 103 6.10 -14.32 8.86
C ILE A 103 7.62 -14.45 8.88
N VAL A 104 8.23 -14.69 10.05
CA VAL A 104 9.69 -14.82 10.17
C VAL A 104 10.23 -15.97 9.31
N LYS A 105 9.60 -17.15 9.34
CA LYS A 105 10.02 -18.28 8.50
C LYS A 105 9.84 -18.01 7.01
N TRP A 106 8.73 -17.38 6.63
CA TRP A 106 8.43 -17.08 5.22
C TRP A 106 9.39 -16.04 4.66
N THR A 107 9.64 -14.94 5.37
CA THR A 107 10.56 -13.89 4.91
C THR A 107 12.02 -14.36 4.87
N ALA A 108 12.41 -15.28 5.74
CA ALA A 108 13.72 -15.93 5.66
C ALA A 108 13.90 -16.81 4.42
N SER A 109 12.80 -17.35 3.86
CA SER A 109 12.82 -18.24 2.68
C SER A 109 12.51 -17.51 1.37
N ASN A 110 11.90 -16.33 1.43
CA ASN A 110 11.51 -15.50 0.28
C ASN A 110 12.26 -14.18 0.35
N THR A 111 13.58 -14.18 0.16
CA THR A 111 14.43 -13.02 0.47
C THR A 111 14.16 -11.78 -0.40
N ASP A 112 13.49 -11.94 -1.54
CA ASP A 112 13.10 -10.92 -2.51
C ASP A 112 11.62 -10.49 -2.40
N TRP A 113 10.96 -10.86 -1.29
CA TRP A 113 9.53 -10.58 -1.11
C TRP A 113 9.18 -9.10 -1.20
N THR A 114 10.09 -8.21 -0.78
CA THR A 114 9.92 -6.76 -0.87
C THR A 114 9.87 -6.30 -2.32
N GLU A 115 10.77 -6.80 -3.16
CA GLU A 115 10.84 -6.53 -4.59
C GLU A 115 9.59 -7.07 -5.29
N GLY A 116 9.17 -8.28 -4.93
CA GLY A 116 7.93 -8.88 -5.43
C GLY A 116 6.69 -8.04 -5.09
N LEU A 117 6.61 -7.50 -3.87
CA LEU A 117 5.53 -6.60 -3.47
C LEU A 117 5.57 -5.29 -4.26
N LEU A 118 6.75 -4.67 -4.39
CA LEU A 118 6.91 -3.43 -5.15
C LEU A 118 6.54 -3.62 -6.63
N ALA A 119 6.90 -4.76 -7.22
CA ALA A 119 6.46 -5.12 -8.57
C ALA A 119 4.93 -5.24 -8.65
N ALA A 120 4.29 -5.86 -7.64
CA ALA A 120 2.84 -5.94 -7.55
C ALA A 120 2.15 -4.57 -7.44
N ILE A 121 2.81 -3.57 -6.83
CA ILE A 121 2.34 -2.19 -6.86
C ILE A 121 2.37 -1.64 -8.29
N ASP A 122 3.50 -1.78 -9.00
CA ASP A 122 3.62 -1.25 -10.36
C ASP A 122 2.69 -1.96 -11.36
N SER A 123 2.34 -3.23 -11.12
CA SER A 123 1.41 -4.00 -11.96
C SER A 123 -0.05 -3.99 -11.48
N PHE A 124 -0.38 -3.28 -10.40
CA PHE A 124 -1.73 -3.24 -9.81
C PHE A 124 -2.29 -4.62 -9.41
N THR A 125 -1.45 -5.48 -8.83
CA THR A 125 -1.79 -6.85 -8.41
C THR A 125 -1.48 -7.12 -6.93
N LEU A 126 -1.43 -6.08 -6.10
CA LEU A 126 -1.04 -6.16 -4.70
C LEU A 126 -1.98 -7.05 -3.85
N ASP A 127 -3.27 -7.08 -4.18
CA ASP A 127 -4.26 -7.97 -3.58
C ASP A 127 -3.96 -9.45 -3.87
N ALA A 128 -3.64 -9.78 -5.12
CA ALA A 128 -3.27 -11.12 -5.54
C ALA A 128 -1.94 -11.55 -4.90
N TRP A 129 -0.96 -10.64 -4.85
CA TRP A 129 0.32 -10.87 -4.18
C TRP A 129 0.11 -11.18 -2.69
N ALA A 130 -0.64 -10.34 -1.98
CA ALA A 130 -0.89 -10.52 -0.55
C ALA A 130 -1.65 -11.82 -0.27
N ALA A 131 -2.61 -12.18 -1.11
CA ALA A 131 -3.33 -13.44 -1.00
C ALA A 131 -2.40 -14.66 -1.18
N SER A 132 -1.42 -14.59 -2.09
CA SER A 132 -0.41 -15.66 -2.24
C SER A 132 0.47 -15.78 -1.01
N ALA A 133 1.04 -14.66 -0.56
CA ALA A 133 1.89 -14.62 0.62
C ALA A 133 1.19 -15.20 1.86
N ILE A 134 -0.09 -14.84 2.09
CA ILE A 134 -0.88 -15.38 3.21
C ILE A 134 -1.06 -16.89 3.09
N ARG A 135 -1.42 -17.40 1.90
CA ARG A 135 -1.58 -18.86 1.69
C ARG A 135 -0.29 -19.61 1.95
N GLU A 136 0.83 -19.09 1.45
CA GLU A 136 2.15 -19.70 1.66
C GLU A 136 2.54 -19.69 3.13
N MET A 137 2.34 -18.56 3.84
CA MET A 137 2.61 -18.46 5.28
C MET A 137 1.77 -19.43 6.11
N LEU A 138 0.48 -19.59 5.78
CA LEU A 138 -0.41 -20.55 6.45
C LEU A 138 -0.03 -22.02 6.17
N ALA A 139 0.58 -22.29 5.01
CA ALA A 139 1.06 -23.63 4.65
C ALA A 139 2.35 -24.05 5.38
N ILE A 140 3.08 -23.11 5.99
CA ILE A 140 4.31 -23.40 6.75
C ILE A 140 3.98 -24.33 7.93
N LYS A 141 4.67 -25.46 8.01
CA LYS A 141 4.64 -26.29 9.22
C LYS A 141 5.53 -25.67 10.28
N LEU A 142 4.92 -25.31 11.40
CA LEU A 142 5.64 -24.88 12.58
C LEU A 142 5.93 -26.11 13.45
N ASN A 143 7.12 -26.14 14.04
CA ASN A 143 7.50 -27.19 14.98
C ASN A 143 6.91 -26.88 16.36
#